data_AF-A0A2E4DDC5-F1
#
_entry.id   AF-A0A2E4DDC5-F1
#
_cell.length_a   1.000
_cell.length_b   1.000
_cell.length_c   1.000
_cell.angle_alpha   90.00
_cell.angle_beta   90.00
_cell.angle_gamma   90.00
#
_symmetry.space_group_name_H-M   'P 1'
#
loop_
_entity.id
_entity.type
_entity.pdbx_description
1 polymer ?
#
loop_
_entity_poly.entity_id
_entity_poly.type
_entity_poly.pdbx_seq_one_letter_code
_entity_poly.pdbx_strand_id
1 'polypeptide(L)'
;MKVFLMTLLAFGTMFVMPSNAEAAQCVYELQNGRGRTLQVFRDNARNVRAACRQARRDCVRTARAGYYRARRLNCVQRRVIPNRPNRPGNRFVTRSCTAQLTGPIGVVRLTNFTRRARGRNIRAAHRLACQQAMNQCRRAERRISRRFTSCRITTRSPR
;
A
#
# COMPACT_ATOMS: atom_id res chain seq x y z
N MET A 1 24.48 43.81 -41.16
CA MET A 1 25.42 43.40 -40.08
C MET A 1 24.57 42.92 -38.91
N LYS A 2 24.52 41.61 -38.70
CA LYS A 2 25.40 40.86 -37.79
C LYS A 2 25.07 41.19 -36.32
N VAL A 3 24.29 40.30 -35.70
CA VAL A 3 24.68 39.44 -34.55
C VAL A 3 24.81 40.29 -33.28
N PHE A 4 24.04 40.11 -32.22
CA PHE A 4 24.11 39.00 -31.25
C PHE A 4 22.82 39.07 -30.40
N LEU A 5 21.97 38.05 -30.29
CA LEU A 5 22.27 36.71 -29.77
C LEU A 5 22.97 36.75 -28.41
N MET A 6 22.39 37.41 -27.40
CA MET A 6 22.81 37.27 -25.99
C MET A 6 21.67 37.72 -25.05
N THR A 7 20.88 36.75 -24.59
CA THR A 7 20.09 36.71 -23.33
C THR A 7 19.07 35.55 -23.33
N LEU A 8 19.27 34.55 -24.19
CA LEU A 8 19.01 33.17 -23.79
C LEU A 8 20.08 32.80 -22.76
N LEU A 9 19.74 32.83 -21.47
CA LEU A 9 20.20 31.89 -20.44
C LEU A 9 19.83 32.42 -19.04
N ALA A 10 19.19 31.53 -18.27
CA ALA A 10 19.07 31.58 -16.82
C ALA A 10 17.92 32.42 -16.20
N PHE A 11 16.75 32.46 -16.82
CA PHE A 11 15.55 32.24 -16.00
C PHE A 11 15.48 30.75 -15.69
N GLY A 12 16.40 30.33 -14.80
CA GLY A 12 16.33 29.07 -14.09
C GLY A 12 15.06 29.12 -13.26
N THR A 13 13.96 28.74 -13.88
CA THR A 13 12.73 28.36 -13.21
C THR A 13 13.12 27.18 -12.34
N MET A 14 13.52 27.48 -11.11
CA MET A 14 13.41 26.53 -10.02
C MET A 14 11.92 26.20 -9.95
N PHE A 15 11.53 25.16 -10.70
CA PHE A 15 10.37 24.35 -10.41
C PHE A 15 10.63 23.78 -9.02
N VAL A 16 10.29 24.57 -8.00
CA VAL A 16 10.03 24.08 -6.67
C VAL A 16 8.83 23.19 -6.85
N MET A 17 9.07 21.91 -7.13
CA MET A 17 8.03 20.91 -7.00
C MET A 17 7.56 21.03 -5.55
N PRO A 18 6.29 21.39 -5.28
CA PRO A 18 5.78 21.30 -3.94
C PRO A 18 5.91 19.83 -3.56
N SER A 19 6.86 19.54 -2.67
CA SER A 19 6.85 18.28 -1.97
C SER A 19 5.53 18.27 -1.23
N ASN A 20 4.59 17.47 -1.72
CA ASN A 20 3.35 17.16 -1.04
C ASN A 20 3.75 16.38 0.22
N ALA A 21 4.25 17.09 1.22
CA ALA A 21 4.45 16.56 2.55
C ALA A 21 3.04 16.29 3.07
N GLU A 22 2.59 15.05 2.92
CA GLU A 22 1.32 14.56 3.44
C GLU A 22 1.34 14.77 4.96
N ALA A 23 0.79 15.89 5.43
CA ALA A 23 0.79 16.20 6.84
C ALA A 23 -0.24 15.31 7.54
N ALA A 24 0.13 14.79 8.71
CA ALA A 24 -0.84 14.16 9.59
C ALA A 24 -1.82 15.24 10.04
N GLN A 25 -3.11 15.00 9.89
CA GLN A 25 -4.16 15.91 10.32
C GLN A 25 -4.92 15.32 11.50
N CYS A 26 -5.23 16.15 12.49
CA CYS A 26 -6.06 15.77 13.63
C CYS A 26 -7.16 16.80 13.87
N VAL A 27 -8.36 16.31 14.21
CA VAL A 27 -9.55 17.13 14.41
C VAL A 27 -10.13 16.88 15.80
N TYR A 28 -10.25 17.94 16.58
CA TYR A 28 -10.94 17.98 17.86
C TYR A 28 -12.19 18.85 17.76
N GLU A 29 -13.25 18.45 18.43
CA GLU A 29 -14.48 19.23 18.56
C GLU A 29 -14.68 19.62 20.02
N LEU A 30 -14.97 20.89 20.24
CA LEU A 30 -15.47 21.37 21.51
C LEU A 30 -16.98 21.16 21.53
N GLN A 31 -17.46 20.35 22.46
CA GLN A 31 -18.87 20.02 22.62
C GLN A 31 -19.39 20.52 23.96
N ASN A 32 -20.66 20.90 24.00
CA ASN A 32 -21.34 21.17 25.27
C ASN A 32 -21.79 19.86 25.96
N GLY A 33 -22.32 19.97 27.17
CA GLY A 33 -22.85 18.83 27.93
C GLY A 33 -24.02 18.08 27.28
N ARG A 34 -24.60 18.60 26.19
CA ARG A 34 -25.64 17.94 25.37
C ARG A 34 -25.08 17.29 24.10
N GLY A 35 -23.76 17.27 23.94
CA GLY A 35 -23.08 16.70 22.76
C GLY A 35 -23.14 17.58 21.50
N ARG A 36 -23.61 18.84 21.60
CA ARG A 36 -23.60 19.77 20.45
C ARG A 36 -22.20 20.35 20.27
N THR A 37 -21.69 20.28 19.05
CA THR A 37 -20.41 20.89 18.66
C THR A 37 -20.54 22.41 18.61
N LEU A 38 -19.69 23.08 19.38
CA LEU A 38 -19.58 24.55 19.46
C LEU A 38 -18.48 25.05 18.54
N GLN A 39 -17.36 24.33 18.45
CA GLN A 39 -16.20 24.71 17.64
C GLN A 39 -15.39 23.48 17.22
N VAL A 40 -14.67 23.60 16.11
CA VAL A 40 -13.78 22.57 15.57
C VAL A 40 -12.35 23.11 15.51
N PHE A 41 -11.41 22.32 16.04
CA PHE A 41 -9.98 22.59 16.06
C PHE A 41 -9.29 21.59 15.14
N ARG A 42 -8.52 22.10 14.17
CA ARG A 42 -7.79 21.29 13.20
C ARG A 42 -6.33 21.67 13.23
N ASP A 43 -5.47 20.67 13.26
CA ASP A 43 -4.02 20.88 13.19
C ASP A 43 -3.39 19.87 12.24
N ASN A 44 -2.34 20.32 11.56
CA ASN A 44 -1.56 19.56 10.60
C ASN A 44 -0.10 19.55 11.05
N ALA A 45 0.49 18.37 11.24
CA ALA A 45 1.89 18.24 11.63
C ALA A 45 2.58 17.06 10.92
N ARG A 46 3.91 17.02 10.97
CA ARG A 46 4.68 15.88 10.42
C ARG A 46 4.32 14.54 11.08
N ASN A 47 3.87 14.56 12.34
CA ASN A 47 3.45 13.38 13.08
C ASN A 47 2.06 13.59 13.68
N VAL A 48 1.21 12.57 13.60
CA VAL A 48 -0.12 12.50 14.23
C VAL A 48 -0.10 12.92 15.70
N ARG A 49 0.87 12.44 16.47
CA ARG A 49 0.98 12.77 17.90
C ARG A 49 1.18 14.26 18.13
N ALA A 50 1.91 14.94 17.24
CA ALA A 50 2.12 16.38 17.32
C ALA A 50 0.84 17.14 16.94
N ALA A 51 0.22 16.77 15.81
CA ALA A 51 -1.04 17.37 15.34
C ALA A 51 -2.16 17.23 16.39
N CYS A 52 -2.38 16.02 16.92
CA CYS A 52 -3.43 15.81 17.93
C CYS A 52 -3.11 16.50 19.25
N ARG A 53 -1.84 16.60 19.66
CA ARG A 53 -1.46 17.32 20.87
C ARG A 53 -1.77 18.80 20.74
N GLN A 54 -1.47 19.40 19.59
CA GLN A 54 -1.72 20.81 19.35
C GLN A 54 -3.22 21.10 19.24
N ALA A 55 -3.95 20.38 18.39
CA ALA A 55 -5.40 20.52 18.26
C ALA A 55 -6.14 20.33 19.61
N ARG A 56 -5.69 19.37 20.44
CA ARG A 56 -6.23 19.18 21.79
C ARG A 56 -5.91 20.37 22.70
N ARG A 57 -4.68 20.88 22.68
CA ARG A 57 -4.28 22.04 23.50
C ARG A 57 -5.12 23.26 23.16
N ASP A 58 -5.36 23.52 21.89
CA ASP A 58 -6.19 24.65 21.47
C ASP A 58 -7.66 24.46 21.88
N CYS A 59 -8.21 23.26 21.72
CA CYS A 59 -9.56 22.96 22.23
C CYS A 59 -9.68 23.18 23.74
N VAL A 60 -8.73 22.68 24.53
CA VAL A 60 -8.73 22.80 26.00
C VAL A 60 -8.52 24.25 26.42
N ARG A 61 -7.64 25.00 25.74
CA ARG A 61 -7.42 26.43 25.99
C ARG A 61 -8.71 27.20 25.77
N THR A 62 -9.40 26.98 24.66
CA THR A 62 -10.68 27.65 24.37
C THR A 62 -11.77 27.23 25.34
N ALA A 63 -11.84 25.95 25.74
CA ALA A 63 -12.78 25.50 26.75
C ALA A 63 -12.58 26.22 28.10
N ARG A 64 -11.33 26.55 28.44
CA ARG A 64 -10.96 27.24 29.68
C ARG A 64 -11.03 28.77 29.58
N ALA A 65 -11.03 29.32 28.38
CA ALA A 65 -11.08 30.77 28.15
C ALA A 65 -12.42 31.41 28.54
N GLY A 66 -13.45 30.61 28.87
CA GLY A 66 -14.74 31.11 29.35
C GLY A 66 -15.64 31.72 28.26
N TYR A 67 -15.24 31.62 26.99
CA TYR A 67 -16.02 32.16 25.86
C TYR A 67 -17.43 31.53 25.73
N TYR A 68 -17.58 30.27 26.15
CA TYR A 68 -18.84 29.53 26.05
C TYR A 68 -19.49 29.36 27.42
N ARG A 69 -20.77 29.78 27.56
CA ARG A 69 -21.56 29.70 28.81
C ARG A 69 -22.09 28.28 29.14
N ALA A 70 -21.48 27.23 28.60
CA ALA A 70 -21.95 25.86 28.83
C ALA A 70 -21.44 25.31 30.17
N ARG A 71 -22.34 24.72 30.98
CA ARG A 71 -22.00 24.11 32.29
C ARG A 71 -20.95 22.99 32.20
N ARG A 72 -20.88 22.30 31.06
CA ARG A 72 -19.89 21.26 30.76
C ARG A 72 -19.39 21.45 29.33
N LEU A 73 -18.08 21.51 29.17
CA LEU A 73 -17.38 21.62 27.90
C LEU A 73 -16.44 20.41 27.75
N ASN A 74 -16.56 19.70 26.64
CA ASN A 74 -15.82 18.48 26.36
C ASN A 74 -15.03 18.62 25.06
N CYS A 75 -13.75 18.26 25.09
CA CYS A 75 -12.93 18.17 23.87
C CYS A 75 -12.93 16.73 23.38
N VAL A 76 -13.60 16.47 22.26
CA VAL A 76 -13.77 15.14 21.68
C VAL A 76 -12.94 15.02 20.41
N GLN A 77 -12.11 13.98 20.33
CA GLN A 77 -11.37 13.67 19.11
C GLN A 77 -12.31 13.02 18.09
N ARG A 78 -12.39 13.57 16.87
CA ARG A 78 -13.29 13.05 15.82
C ARG A 78 -12.57 12.29 14.73
N ARG A 79 -11.54 12.91 14.16
CA ARG A 79 -10.86 12.37 12.98
C ARG A 79 -9.36 12.53 13.13
N VAL A 80 -8.65 11.44 12.83
CA VAL A 80 -7.20 11.40 12.71
C VAL A 80 -6.87 10.90 11.31
N ILE A 81 -6.25 11.74 10.51
CA ILE A 81 -5.69 11.35 9.22
C ILE A 81 -4.20 11.15 9.48
N PRO A 82 -3.73 9.90 9.57
CA PRO A 82 -2.32 9.65 9.77
C PRO A 82 -1.52 10.17 8.59
N ASN A 83 -0.36 10.77 8.87
CA ASN A 83 0.69 10.91 7.88
C ASN A 83 1.07 9.48 7.46
N ARG A 84 0.56 9.05 6.32
CA ARG A 84 0.93 7.78 5.71
C ARG A 84 2.08 8.11 4.77
N PRO A 85 3.35 7.90 5.15
CA PRO A 85 4.39 7.89 4.15
C PRO A 85 3.97 6.85 3.12
N ASN A 86 3.77 7.30 1.89
CA ASN A 86 3.40 6.55 0.69
C ASN A 86 3.77 5.07 0.80
N ARG A 87 2.90 4.27 1.44
CA ARG A 87 3.19 2.88 1.77
C ARG A 87 2.98 2.18 0.45
N PRO A 88 3.99 1.56 -0.19
CA PRO A 88 3.81 0.92 -1.48
C PRO A 88 2.69 -0.11 -1.33
N GLY A 89 1.50 0.28 -1.78
CA GLY A 89 0.26 -0.35 -1.38
C GLY A 89 0.29 -1.78 -1.85
N ASN A 90 0.15 -2.75 -0.91
CA ASN A 90 -0.06 -4.17 -1.14
C ASN A 90 0.27 -4.60 -2.57
N ARG A 91 1.54 -4.48 -2.99
CA ARG A 91 1.89 -4.69 -4.39
C ARG A 91 1.84 -6.19 -4.60
N PHE A 92 0.69 -6.68 -5.05
CA PHE A 92 0.52 -8.09 -5.35
C PHE A 92 1.53 -8.44 -6.43
N VAL A 93 2.51 -9.25 -6.05
CA VAL A 93 3.53 -9.70 -6.99
C VAL A 93 2.91 -10.86 -7.75
N THR A 94 3.02 -10.83 -9.09
CA THR A 94 2.65 -11.97 -9.92
C THR A 94 3.90 -12.81 -10.16
N ARG A 95 3.82 -14.12 -9.94
CA ARG A 95 4.89 -15.06 -10.29
C ARG A 95 4.32 -16.23 -11.09
N SER A 96 5.17 -16.82 -11.92
CA SER A 96 4.85 -18.02 -12.67
C SER A 96 5.62 -19.23 -12.17
N CYS A 97 5.08 -20.42 -12.37
CA CYS A 97 5.74 -21.68 -12.12
C CYS A 97 5.34 -22.68 -13.20
N THR A 98 6.27 -23.55 -13.58
CA THR A 98 6.06 -24.58 -14.59
C THR A 98 6.29 -25.96 -13.98
N ALA A 99 5.28 -26.82 -14.12
CA ALA A 99 5.36 -28.25 -13.83
C ALA A 99 5.44 -29.02 -15.14
N GLN A 100 6.22 -30.09 -15.18
CA GLN A 100 6.41 -30.95 -16.35
C GLN A 100 5.92 -32.35 -16.03
N LEU A 101 5.22 -32.93 -16.98
CA LEU A 101 4.87 -34.34 -16.97
C LEU A 101 5.95 -35.12 -17.72
N THR A 102 6.66 -35.96 -16.99
CA THR A 102 7.69 -36.84 -17.52
C THR A 102 7.17 -38.27 -17.64
N GLY A 103 7.61 -38.95 -18.70
CA GLY A 103 7.26 -40.34 -18.97
C GLY A 103 7.95 -41.35 -18.05
N PRO A 104 7.72 -42.66 -18.32
CA PRO A 104 8.12 -43.81 -17.49
C PRO A 104 9.56 -43.88 -16.98
N ILE A 105 10.50 -43.28 -17.70
CA ILE A 105 11.94 -43.38 -17.42
C ILE A 105 12.51 -41.96 -17.16
N GLY A 106 11.66 -40.95 -17.00
CA GLY A 106 12.10 -39.55 -16.85
C GLY A 106 12.74 -38.94 -18.11
N VAL A 107 12.95 -39.74 -19.17
CA VAL A 107 13.65 -39.34 -20.40
C VAL A 107 12.76 -38.52 -21.33
N VAL A 108 11.46 -38.87 -21.43
CA VAL A 108 10.53 -38.23 -22.37
C VAL A 108 9.69 -37.17 -21.66
N ARG A 109 9.83 -35.92 -22.09
CA ARG A 109 8.96 -34.80 -21.67
C ARG A 109 7.67 -34.88 -22.47
N LEU A 110 6.55 -35.14 -21.80
CA LEU A 110 5.25 -35.25 -22.46
C LEU A 110 4.59 -33.88 -22.60
N THR A 111 4.54 -33.10 -21.53
CA THR A 111 3.80 -31.82 -21.51
C THR A 111 4.28 -30.89 -20.40
N ASN A 112 4.21 -29.58 -20.65
CA ASN A 112 4.50 -28.53 -19.67
C ASN A 112 3.21 -27.81 -19.25
N PHE A 113 3.09 -27.54 -17.95
CA PHE A 113 1.96 -26.85 -17.32
C PHE A 113 2.47 -25.60 -16.61
N THR A 114 2.27 -24.43 -17.21
CA THR A 114 2.68 -23.15 -16.62
C THR A 114 1.47 -22.43 -16.01
N ARG A 115 1.61 -22.00 -14.76
CA ARG A 115 0.59 -21.19 -14.06
C ARG A 115 1.17 -19.93 -13.48
N ARG A 116 0.33 -18.90 -13.40
CA ARG A 116 0.64 -17.59 -12.82
C ARG A 116 -0.29 -17.35 -11.64
N ALA A 117 0.25 -16.88 -10.53
CA ALA A 117 -0.54 -16.51 -9.37
C ALA A 117 -0.04 -15.21 -8.75
N ARG A 118 -0.95 -14.52 -8.05
CA ARG A 118 -0.71 -13.26 -7.36
C ARG A 118 -0.64 -13.50 -5.86
N GLY A 119 0.32 -12.87 -5.19
CA GLY A 119 0.50 -12.98 -3.74
C GLY A 119 1.02 -11.69 -3.13
N ARG A 120 0.80 -11.53 -1.82
CA ARG A 120 1.25 -10.35 -1.06
C ARG A 120 2.78 -10.19 -1.04
N ASN A 121 3.52 -11.25 -1.36
CA ASN A 121 4.97 -11.25 -1.53
C ASN A 121 5.37 -12.30 -2.58
N ILE A 122 6.64 -12.26 -3.01
CA ILE A 122 7.22 -13.15 -4.03
C ILE A 122 7.00 -14.63 -3.67
N ARG A 123 7.29 -15.02 -2.42
CA ARG A 123 7.17 -16.41 -1.96
C ARG A 123 5.74 -16.92 -2.02
N ALA A 124 4.77 -16.12 -1.58
CA ALA A 124 3.35 -16.48 -1.61
C ALA A 124 2.84 -16.62 -3.06
N ALA A 125 3.19 -15.68 -3.94
CA ALA A 125 2.82 -15.72 -5.35
C ALA A 125 3.40 -16.96 -6.06
N HIS A 126 4.67 -17.27 -5.83
CA HIS A 126 5.33 -18.43 -6.42
C HIS A 126 4.76 -19.76 -5.89
N ARG A 127 4.51 -19.87 -4.58
CA ARG A 127 3.91 -21.06 -3.97
C ARG A 127 2.55 -21.38 -4.58
N LEU A 128 1.69 -20.36 -4.71
CA LEU A 128 0.37 -20.49 -5.34
C LEU A 128 0.49 -20.91 -6.80
N ALA A 129 1.41 -20.29 -7.55
CA ALA A 129 1.63 -20.62 -8.96
C ALA A 129 2.08 -22.09 -9.13
N CYS A 130 3.02 -22.56 -8.31
CA CYS A 130 3.50 -23.94 -8.38
C CYS A 130 2.43 -24.95 -7.95
N GLN A 131 1.65 -24.64 -6.92
CA GLN A 131 0.55 -25.49 -6.49
C GLN A 131 -0.48 -25.67 -7.62
N GLN A 132 -0.84 -24.58 -8.31
CA GLN A 132 -1.74 -24.65 -9.46
C GLN A 132 -1.13 -25.43 -10.63
N ALA A 133 0.15 -25.21 -10.95
CA ALA A 133 0.84 -25.94 -12.02
C ALA A 133 0.90 -27.45 -11.74
N MET A 134 1.24 -27.84 -10.50
CA MET A 134 1.29 -29.25 -10.07
C MET A 134 -0.09 -29.91 -10.08
N ASN A 135 -1.12 -29.20 -9.62
CA ASN A 135 -2.48 -29.71 -9.65
C ASN A 135 -2.93 -30.02 -11.09
N GLN A 136 -2.50 -29.23 -12.07
CA GLN A 136 -2.81 -29.50 -13.47
C GLN A 136 -2.00 -30.63 -14.05
N CYS A 137 -0.70 -30.70 -13.73
CA CYS A 137 0.12 -31.83 -14.12
C CYS A 137 -0.48 -33.15 -13.62
N ARG A 138 -0.83 -33.23 -12.33
CA ARG A 138 -1.46 -34.43 -11.73
C ARG A 138 -2.81 -34.78 -12.36
N ARG A 139 -3.59 -33.79 -12.78
CA ARG A 139 -4.85 -34.04 -13.50
C ARG A 139 -4.59 -34.63 -14.89
N ALA A 140 -3.56 -34.18 -15.58
CA ALA A 140 -3.16 -34.73 -16.88
C ALA A 140 -2.57 -36.14 -16.73
N GLU A 141 -1.74 -36.36 -15.72
CA GLU A 141 -1.17 -37.66 -15.35
C GLU A 141 -2.28 -38.72 -15.18
N ARG A 142 -3.32 -38.40 -14.41
CA ARG A 142 -4.49 -39.28 -14.21
C ARG A 142 -5.23 -39.62 -15.51
N ARG A 143 -5.25 -38.72 -16.49
CA ARG A 143 -5.91 -38.95 -17.79
C ARG A 143 -5.08 -39.81 -18.73
N ILE A 144 -3.76 -39.70 -18.64
CA ILE A 144 -2.84 -40.41 -19.53
C ILE A 144 -2.66 -41.87 -19.12
N SER A 145 -2.92 -42.21 -17.84
CA SER A 145 -3.02 -43.60 -17.32
C SER A 145 -1.87 -44.54 -17.75
N ARG A 146 -0.67 -44.00 -17.95
CA ARG A 146 0.54 -44.79 -18.24
C ARG A 146 1.31 -45.01 -16.95
N ARG A 147 1.62 -46.29 -16.65
CA ARG A 147 2.49 -46.67 -15.53
C ARG A 147 3.78 -45.85 -15.62
N PHE A 148 4.28 -45.37 -14.48
CA PHE A 148 5.56 -44.65 -14.31
C PHE A 148 5.63 -43.19 -14.83
N THR A 149 4.52 -42.55 -15.19
CA THR A 149 4.53 -41.09 -15.40
C THR A 149 4.73 -40.34 -14.07
N SER A 150 5.37 -39.18 -14.11
CA SER A 150 5.63 -38.37 -12.91
C SER A 150 5.58 -36.87 -13.20
N CYS A 151 5.15 -36.09 -12.21
CA CYS A 151 5.08 -34.64 -12.28
C CYS A 151 6.24 -33.99 -11.52
N ARG A 152 7.01 -33.14 -12.20
CA ARG A 152 8.17 -32.45 -11.63
C ARG A 152 8.12 -30.95 -11.92
N ILE A 153 8.42 -30.12 -10.91
CA ILE A 153 8.58 -28.67 -11.10
C ILE A 153 9.95 -28.40 -11.73
N THR A 154 10.01 -27.60 -12.79
CA THR A 154 11.27 -27.28 -13.48
C THR A 154 11.74 -25.84 -13.33
N THR A 155 10.87 -24.92 -12.93
CA THR A 155 11.29 -23.55 -12.62
C THR A 155 11.75 -23.46 -11.17
N ARG A 156 13.06 -23.27 -10.95
CA ARG A 156 13.59 -22.69 -9.71
C ARG A 156 13.11 -21.23 -9.64
N SER A 157 12.59 -20.83 -8.48
CA SER A 157 12.18 -19.44 -8.20
C SER A 157 13.27 -18.47 -8.67
N PRO A 158 12.95 -17.39 -9.40
CA PRO A 158 13.91 -16.31 -9.62
C PRO A 158 14.36 -15.81 -8.24
N ARG A 159 15.67 -15.78 -8.01
CA ARG A 159 16.28 -15.17 -6.82
C ARG A 159 15.96 -13.68 -6.80
#